data_AF-A0A959K5B8-F1
#
_entry.id   AF-A0A959K5B8-F1
#
_cell.length_a   1.000
_cell.length_b   1.000
_cell.length_c   1.000
_cell.angle_alpha   90.00
_cell.angle_beta   90.00
_cell.angle_gamma   90.00
#
_symmetry.space_group_name_H-M   'P 1'
#
loop_
_entity.id
_entity.type
_entity.pdbx_description
1 polymer ?
#
loop_
_entity_poly.entity_id
_entity_poly.type
_entity_poly.pdbx_seq_one_letter_code
_entity_poly.pdbx_strand_id
1 'polypeptide(L)'
;MKTLQMLLVFLLAVSMVNAQDTATETAAGVYNDGLAALKSKDYAQAYDLMLKAIKIADPTEDAKVLKLAQGNGAFAAYYAGNDDAKAGKYEDAMMKYDKGIELSEKNYVNYYGKAKALDDQGKTADAVGAYIKAAEVATAGNKADRAEKYLGRVENMIAVSYGEGKYDDAVAAAEVFLASHESKEVSYYLAKSLVEKGMASDAVSHAEKAHELGGAEDEGKYIVGLAEVYEAAGNKVAAADTYSKVPQGKYYDHAQYKAGQLK
;
A
#
# COMPACT_ATOMS: atom_id res chain seq x y z
N MET A 1 70.83 68.86 -34.21
CA MET A 1 69.37 68.74 -34.44
C MET A 1 68.97 67.29 -34.22
N LYS A 2 67.86 67.07 -33.52
CA LYS A 2 67.51 65.86 -32.77
C LYS A 2 67.42 64.58 -33.60
N THR A 3 67.99 63.51 -33.08
CA THR A 3 67.73 62.10 -33.37
C THR A 3 66.38 61.68 -32.77
N LEU A 4 65.58 60.94 -33.53
CA LEU A 4 64.28 60.39 -33.11
C LEU A 4 64.48 58.90 -32.79
N GLN A 5 64.29 58.52 -31.52
CA GLN A 5 64.21 57.12 -31.09
C GLN A 5 62.75 56.76 -30.79
N MET A 6 62.34 55.61 -31.33
CA MET A 6 61.09 54.89 -31.08
C MET A 6 60.88 54.60 -29.59
N LEU A 7 59.61 54.56 -29.17
CA LEU A 7 59.19 53.65 -28.11
C LEU A 7 57.79 53.11 -28.43
N LEU A 8 57.73 51.79 -28.65
CA LEU A 8 56.51 51.01 -28.85
C LEU A 8 55.98 50.60 -27.46
N VAL A 9 54.76 50.99 -27.10
CA VAL A 9 54.13 50.58 -25.83
C VAL A 9 53.19 49.41 -26.12
N PHE A 10 53.57 48.22 -25.61
CA PHE A 10 52.70 47.04 -25.59
C PHE A 10 51.75 47.15 -24.39
N LEU A 11 50.44 47.22 -24.64
CA LEU A 11 49.41 47.01 -23.61
C LEU A 11 49.18 45.51 -23.45
N LEU A 12 49.60 44.96 -22.30
CA LEU A 12 49.19 43.64 -21.83
C LEU A 12 47.87 43.78 -21.07
N ALA A 13 46.77 43.38 -21.69
CA ALA A 13 45.50 43.19 -21.00
C ALA A 13 45.57 41.87 -20.21
N VAL A 14 45.67 41.97 -18.87
CA VAL A 14 45.47 40.82 -17.99
C VAL A 14 43.97 40.60 -17.85
N SER A 15 43.44 39.57 -18.51
CA SER A 15 42.09 39.09 -18.26
C SER A 15 42.05 38.40 -16.90
N MET A 16 41.40 39.02 -15.91
CA MET A 16 41.00 38.32 -14.69
C MET A 16 39.96 37.27 -15.05
N VAL A 17 40.38 36.00 -15.09
CA VAL A 17 39.46 34.87 -15.01
C VAL A 17 38.90 34.90 -13.60
N ASN A 18 37.64 35.30 -13.44
CA ASN A 18 36.87 35.01 -12.24
C ASN A 18 36.67 33.49 -12.21
N ALA A 19 37.63 32.77 -11.62
CA ALA A 19 37.42 31.43 -11.10
C ALA A 19 36.50 31.57 -9.89
N GLN A 20 35.20 31.71 -10.16
CA GLN A 20 34.22 31.30 -9.18
C GLN A 20 34.37 29.77 -9.15
N ASP A 21 35.14 29.26 -8.19
CA ASP A 21 35.26 27.84 -7.88
C ASP A 21 33.84 27.29 -7.67
N THR A 22 33.19 26.85 -8.75
CA THR A 22 32.09 25.90 -8.63
C THR A 22 32.77 24.60 -8.25
N ALA A 23 33.02 24.42 -6.95
CA ALA A 23 33.45 23.13 -6.43
C ALA A 23 32.49 22.10 -7.00
N THR A 24 33.01 21.18 -7.82
CA THR A 24 32.20 20.15 -8.46
C THR A 24 31.46 19.40 -7.36
N GLU A 25 30.13 19.42 -7.42
CA GLU A 25 29.30 18.73 -6.44
C GLU A 25 29.70 17.24 -6.41
N THR A 26 30.10 16.73 -5.25
CA THR A 26 30.43 15.31 -5.08
C THR A 26 29.19 14.55 -4.64
N ALA A 27 29.08 13.27 -4.99
CA ALA A 27 27.98 12.42 -4.54
C ALA A 27 27.86 12.39 -3.01
N ALA A 28 29.01 12.30 -2.32
CA ALA A 28 29.07 12.33 -0.87
C ALA A 28 28.57 13.67 -0.27
N GLY A 29 28.92 14.80 -0.90
CA GLY A 29 28.43 16.12 -0.48
C GLY A 29 26.92 16.24 -0.60
N VAL A 30 26.37 15.93 -1.78
CA VAL A 30 24.92 15.96 -2.03
C VAL A 30 24.17 15.00 -1.12
N TYR A 31 24.72 13.81 -0.87
CA TYR A 31 24.14 12.86 0.08
C TYR A 31 24.10 13.42 1.52
N ASN A 32 25.16 14.10 1.96
CA ASN A 32 25.20 14.73 3.28
C ASN A 32 24.18 15.88 3.42
N ASP A 33 23.98 16.67 2.37
CA ASP A 33 22.91 17.68 2.33
C ASP A 33 21.53 17.00 2.43
N GLY A 34 21.35 15.88 1.73
CA GLY A 34 20.14 15.06 1.85
C GLY A 34 19.92 14.52 3.26
N LEU A 35 20.98 14.13 3.97
CA LEU A 35 20.90 13.75 5.38
C LEU A 35 20.49 14.92 6.29
N ALA A 36 20.97 16.14 5.99
CA ALA A 36 20.57 17.34 6.72
C ALA A 36 19.07 17.63 6.51
N ALA A 37 18.57 17.50 5.28
CA ALA A 37 17.15 17.61 4.96
C ALA A 37 16.31 16.54 5.66
N LEU A 38 16.77 15.28 5.72
CA LEU A 38 16.10 14.24 6.52
C LEU A 38 16.02 14.60 7.99
N LYS A 39 17.09 15.17 8.55
CA LYS A 39 17.14 15.58 9.95
C LYS A 39 16.18 16.74 10.25
N SER A 40 16.01 17.68 9.32
CA SER A 40 15.01 18.75 9.42
C SER A 40 13.60 18.30 9.04
N LYS A 41 13.42 17.05 8.59
CA LYS A 41 12.16 16.48 8.07
C LYS A 41 11.64 17.19 6.82
N ASP A 42 12.53 17.83 6.06
CA ASP A 42 12.23 18.28 4.71
C ASP A 42 12.36 17.07 3.76
N TYR A 43 11.31 16.25 3.74
CA TYR A 43 11.33 14.98 3.02
C TYR A 43 11.33 15.17 1.49
N ALA A 44 10.70 16.24 1.00
CA ALA A 44 10.72 16.57 -0.42
C ALA A 44 12.15 16.92 -0.87
N GLN A 45 12.83 17.82 -0.15
CA GLN A 45 14.21 18.16 -0.44
C GLN A 45 15.15 16.96 -0.25
N ALA A 46 14.96 16.18 0.82
CA ALA A 46 15.74 14.97 1.04
C ALA A 46 15.60 13.98 -0.11
N TYR A 47 14.38 13.74 -0.60
CA TYR A 47 14.12 12.85 -1.73
C TYR A 47 14.88 13.30 -2.98
N ASP A 48 14.78 14.57 -3.34
CA ASP A 48 15.46 15.13 -4.52
C ASP A 48 16.99 15.03 -4.38
N LEU A 49 17.54 15.34 -3.21
CA LEU A 49 18.98 15.24 -2.94
C LEU A 49 19.47 13.79 -2.97
N MET A 50 18.70 12.82 -2.47
CA MET A 50 19.06 11.40 -2.56
C MET A 50 19.10 10.93 -4.01
N LEU A 51 18.11 11.31 -4.82
CA LEU A 51 18.11 10.98 -6.26
C LEU A 51 19.27 11.65 -7.00
N LYS A 52 19.58 12.90 -6.67
CA LYS A 52 20.74 13.62 -7.24
C LYS A 52 22.05 12.94 -6.87
N ALA A 53 22.24 12.57 -5.60
CA ALA A 53 23.42 11.84 -5.15
C ALA A 53 23.59 10.51 -5.89
N ILE A 54 22.51 9.75 -6.07
CA ILE A 54 22.52 8.50 -6.84
C ILE A 54 22.89 8.74 -8.30
N LYS A 55 22.38 9.82 -8.91
CA LYS A 55 22.60 10.14 -10.32
C LYS A 55 24.06 10.51 -10.63
N ILE A 56 24.74 11.20 -9.71
CA ILE A 56 26.11 11.68 -9.92
C ILE A 56 27.19 10.75 -9.34
N ALA A 57 26.80 9.77 -8.53
CA ALA A 57 27.72 8.80 -7.93
C ALA A 57 28.41 7.95 -8.99
N ASP A 58 29.73 7.83 -8.88
CA ASP A 58 30.45 6.79 -9.62
C ASP A 58 30.17 5.42 -8.99
N PRO A 59 29.69 4.41 -9.75
CA PRO A 59 29.30 3.13 -9.17
C PRO A 59 30.47 2.35 -8.55
N THR A 60 31.71 2.66 -8.91
CA THR A 60 32.92 2.03 -8.39
C THR A 60 33.53 2.81 -7.22
N GLU A 61 33.66 4.13 -7.35
CA GLU A 61 34.29 4.98 -6.32
C GLU A 61 33.30 5.33 -5.19
N ASP A 62 32.02 5.52 -5.51
CA ASP A 62 30.97 5.96 -4.59
C ASP A 62 30.03 4.82 -4.17
N ALA A 63 30.42 3.55 -4.34
CA ALA A 63 29.56 2.39 -4.07
C ALA A 63 28.86 2.42 -2.69
N LYS A 64 29.55 2.93 -1.67
CA LYS A 64 28.98 3.12 -0.32
C LYS A 64 27.93 4.23 -0.29
N VAL A 65 28.20 5.37 -0.91
CA VAL A 65 27.25 6.50 -1.00
C VAL A 65 26.01 6.05 -1.77
N LEU A 66 26.18 5.36 -2.89
CA LEU A 66 25.09 4.82 -3.69
C LEU A 66 24.13 3.96 -2.85
N LYS A 67 24.68 2.97 -2.12
CA LYS A 67 23.88 2.08 -1.27
C LYS A 67 23.14 2.83 -0.16
N LEU A 68 23.79 3.79 0.48
CA LEU A 68 23.19 4.58 1.55
C LEU A 68 22.12 5.53 1.01
N ALA A 69 22.39 6.19 -0.12
CA ALA A 69 21.47 7.09 -0.79
C ALA A 69 20.22 6.35 -1.31
N GLN A 70 20.36 5.11 -1.79
CA GLN A 70 19.20 4.26 -2.14
C GLN A 70 18.30 3.98 -0.94
N GLY A 71 18.88 3.53 0.18
CA GLY A 71 18.11 3.24 1.40
C GLY A 71 17.42 4.49 1.98
N ASN A 72 18.16 5.59 2.10
CA ASN A 72 17.63 6.85 2.61
C ASN A 72 16.69 7.54 1.62
N GLY A 73 16.92 7.39 0.32
CA GLY A 73 16.03 7.85 -0.75
C GLY A 73 14.71 7.10 -0.73
N ALA A 74 14.71 5.78 -0.53
CA ALA A 74 13.48 5.02 -0.35
C ALA A 74 12.70 5.45 0.91
N PHE A 75 13.41 5.79 1.99
CA PHE A 75 12.79 6.36 3.19
C PHE A 75 12.21 7.75 2.92
N ALA A 76 12.97 8.65 2.30
CA ALA A 76 12.53 10.00 1.95
C ALA A 76 11.31 9.98 1.02
N ALA A 77 11.32 9.09 0.02
CA ALA A 77 10.23 8.89 -0.92
C ALA A 77 8.90 8.58 -0.23
N TYR A 78 8.91 7.71 0.80
CA TYR A 78 7.71 7.39 1.57
C TYR A 78 7.14 8.61 2.29
N TYR A 79 7.96 9.39 2.96
CA TYR A 79 7.46 10.55 3.69
C TYR A 79 7.05 11.70 2.77
N ALA A 80 7.83 11.98 1.72
CA ALA A 80 7.47 12.97 0.71
C ALA A 80 6.19 12.58 -0.02
N GLY A 81 6.02 11.31 -0.37
CA GLY A 81 4.77 10.80 -0.94
C GLY A 81 3.58 10.93 0.01
N ASN A 82 3.78 10.69 1.31
CA ASN A 82 2.73 10.92 2.31
C ASN A 82 2.32 12.40 2.39
N ASP A 83 3.28 13.32 2.27
CA ASP A 83 2.99 14.74 2.32
C ASP A 83 2.22 15.21 1.07
N ASP A 84 2.55 14.68 -0.11
CA ASP A 84 1.77 14.90 -1.33
C ASP A 84 0.35 14.31 -1.24
N ALA A 85 0.21 13.09 -0.72
CA ALA A 85 -1.09 12.46 -0.53
C ALA A 85 -1.99 13.25 0.43
N LYS A 86 -1.44 13.77 1.55
CA LYS A 86 -2.16 14.67 2.46
C LYS A 86 -2.58 15.98 1.80
N ALA A 87 -1.79 16.45 0.82
CA ALA A 87 -2.10 17.62 0.02
C ALA A 87 -3.09 17.31 -1.14
N GLY A 88 -3.58 16.07 -1.27
CA GLY A 88 -4.47 15.63 -2.34
C GLY A 88 -3.78 15.41 -3.69
N LYS A 89 -2.45 15.48 -3.74
CA LYS A 89 -1.65 15.26 -4.96
C LYS A 89 -1.32 13.78 -5.11
N TYR A 90 -2.35 12.99 -5.37
CA TYR A 90 -2.22 11.54 -5.36
C TYR A 90 -1.28 11.01 -6.44
N GLU A 91 -1.27 11.58 -7.64
CA GLU A 91 -0.37 11.19 -8.73
C GLU A 91 1.10 11.40 -8.34
N ASP A 92 1.42 12.56 -7.74
CA ASP A 92 2.76 12.87 -7.26
C ASP A 92 3.19 11.92 -6.13
N ALA A 93 2.27 11.60 -5.22
CA ALA A 93 2.50 10.64 -4.15
C ALA A 93 2.82 9.25 -4.72
N MET A 94 2.03 8.78 -5.69
CA MET A 94 2.20 7.48 -6.33
C MET A 94 3.56 7.38 -7.04
N MET A 95 3.96 8.42 -7.79
CA MET A 95 5.29 8.46 -8.41
C MET A 95 6.41 8.36 -7.38
N LYS A 96 6.29 9.01 -6.22
CA LYS A 96 7.28 8.92 -5.15
C LYS A 96 7.31 7.54 -4.52
N TYR A 97 6.17 6.93 -4.20
CA TYR A 97 6.14 5.57 -3.67
C TYR A 97 6.74 4.56 -4.64
N ASP A 98 6.39 4.65 -5.92
CA ASP A 98 6.95 3.79 -6.96
C ASP A 98 8.46 3.98 -7.08
N LYS A 99 8.95 5.22 -7.02
CA LYS A 99 10.38 5.47 -6.97
C LYS A 99 11.04 4.90 -5.72
N GLY A 100 10.39 5.02 -4.56
CA GLY A 100 10.87 4.44 -3.32
C GLY A 100 10.96 2.90 -3.37
N ILE A 101 10.04 2.25 -4.07
CA ILE A 101 10.07 0.81 -4.36
C ILE A 101 11.25 0.46 -5.26
N GLU A 102 11.46 1.20 -6.36
CA GLU A 102 12.61 1.00 -7.26
C GLU A 102 13.95 1.13 -6.53
N LEU A 103 14.06 2.10 -5.62
CA LEU A 103 15.27 2.33 -4.83
C LEU A 103 15.52 1.22 -3.80
N SER A 104 14.46 0.65 -3.24
CA SER A 104 14.57 -0.43 -2.26
C SER A 104 13.30 -1.29 -2.21
N GLU A 105 13.28 -2.36 -3.02
CA GLU A 105 12.14 -3.29 -3.09
C GLU A 105 11.87 -4.02 -1.76
N LYS A 106 12.87 -4.07 -0.88
CA LYS A 106 12.78 -4.68 0.46
C LYS A 106 12.13 -3.77 1.49
N ASN A 107 11.83 -2.52 1.13
CA ASN A 107 11.23 -1.56 2.03
C ASN A 107 9.70 -1.55 1.90
N TYR A 108 9.02 -2.30 2.76
CA TYR A 108 7.55 -2.44 2.75
C TYR A 108 6.79 -1.11 2.89
N VAL A 109 7.40 -0.06 3.46
CA VAL A 109 6.68 1.19 3.78
C VAL A 109 6.19 1.93 2.52
N ASN A 110 6.91 1.83 1.39
CA ASN A 110 6.46 2.47 0.15
C ASN A 110 5.27 1.74 -0.47
N TYR A 111 5.23 0.40 -0.41
CA TYR A 111 4.04 -0.38 -0.78
C TYR A 111 2.84 -0.03 0.10
N TYR A 112 3.07 0.12 1.42
CA TYR A 112 2.06 0.55 2.36
C TYR A 112 1.55 1.98 2.07
N GLY A 113 2.44 2.92 1.76
CA GLY A 113 2.09 4.29 1.40
C GLY A 113 1.24 4.34 0.13
N LYS A 114 1.63 3.57 -0.89
CA LYS A 114 0.86 3.37 -2.12
C LYS A 114 -0.54 2.79 -1.84
N ALA A 115 -0.63 1.75 -1.02
CA ALA A 115 -1.90 1.16 -0.62
C ALA A 115 -2.83 2.17 0.07
N LYS A 116 -2.28 2.98 0.98
CA LYS A 116 -3.06 4.03 1.67
C LYS A 116 -3.54 5.11 0.69
N ALA A 117 -2.69 5.56 -0.24
CA ALA A 117 -3.09 6.58 -1.21
C ALA A 117 -4.16 6.07 -2.19
N LEU A 118 -4.16 4.78 -2.51
CA LEU A 118 -5.21 4.14 -3.31
C LEU A 118 -6.53 4.01 -2.52
N ASP A 119 -6.45 3.64 -1.25
CA ASP A 119 -7.59 3.60 -0.32
C ASP A 119 -8.24 4.99 -0.17
N ASP A 120 -7.43 6.03 0.05
CA ASP A 120 -7.90 7.42 0.14
C ASP A 120 -8.58 7.90 -1.18
N GLN A 121 -8.26 7.30 -2.33
CA GLN A 121 -8.91 7.55 -3.63
C GLN A 121 -10.16 6.69 -3.88
N GLY A 122 -10.51 5.78 -2.97
CA GLY A 122 -11.60 4.81 -3.15
C GLY A 122 -11.29 3.70 -4.14
N LYS A 123 -10.02 3.50 -4.52
CA LYS A 123 -9.58 2.40 -5.40
C LYS A 123 -9.35 1.14 -4.58
N THR A 124 -10.43 0.60 -4.01
CA THR A 124 -10.38 -0.44 -2.97
C THR A 124 -9.61 -1.70 -3.38
N ALA A 125 -9.89 -2.26 -4.56
CA ALA A 125 -9.22 -3.49 -5.02
C ALA A 125 -7.71 -3.29 -5.26
N ASP A 126 -7.32 -2.16 -5.87
CA ASP A 126 -5.90 -1.82 -6.08
C ASP A 126 -5.18 -1.61 -4.74
N ALA A 127 -5.84 -0.95 -3.79
CA ALA A 127 -5.32 -0.75 -2.44
C ALA A 127 -5.09 -2.08 -1.73
N VAL A 128 -6.02 -3.03 -1.84
CA VAL A 128 -5.87 -4.39 -1.30
C VAL A 128 -4.63 -5.09 -1.89
N GLY A 129 -4.46 -5.05 -3.22
CA GLY A 129 -3.27 -5.62 -3.86
C GLY A 129 -1.96 -5.00 -3.33
N ALA A 130 -1.93 -3.69 -3.15
CA ALA A 130 -0.77 -2.99 -2.59
C ALA A 130 -0.52 -3.31 -1.10
N TYR A 131 -1.58 -3.48 -0.30
CA TYR A 131 -1.45 -3.92 1.10
C TYR A 131 -0.92 -5.34 1.23
N ILE A 132 -1.40 -6.26 0.39
CA ILE A 132 -0.88 -7.63 0.31
C ILE A 132 0.60 -7.59 -0.02
N LYS A 133 1.00 -6.77 -1.01
CA LYS A 133 2.41 -6.65 -1.36
C LYS A 133 3.26 -6.09 -0.22
N ALA A 134 2.73 -5.10 0.51
CA ALA A 134 3.39 -4.57 1.70
C ALA A 134 3.55 -5.65 2.79
N ALA A 135 2.54 -6.51 2.97
CA ALA A 135 2.57 -7.61 3.93
C ALA A 135 3.61 -8.68 3.54
N GLU A 136 3.67 -9.08 2.27
CA GLU A 136 4.68 -10.02 1.76
C GLU A 136 6.11 -9.52 2.03
N VAL A 137 6.39 -8.26 1.68
CA VAL A 137 7.71 -7.65 1.86
C VAL A 137 8.05 -7.49 3.35
N ALA A 138 7.07 -7.14 4.17
CA ALA A 138 7.24 -7.07 5.62
C ALA A 138 7.58 -8.46 6.23
N THR A 139 6.86 -9.51 5.83
CA THR A 139 7.12 -10.89 6.26
C THR A 139 8.53 -11.32 5.86
N ALA A 140 8.92 -11.11 4.59
CA ALA A 140 10.27 -11.41 4.11
C ALA A 140 11.38 -10.63 4.87
N GLY A 141 11.03 -9.45 5.40
CA GLY A 141 11.90 -8.62 6.24
C GLY A 141 11.86 -8.95 7.74
N ASN A 142 11.26 -10.08 8.15
CA ASN A 142 11.04 -10.47 9.54
C ASN A 142 10.22 -9.42 10.35
N LYS A 143 9.19 -8.85 9.73
CA LYS A 143 8.24 -7.89 10.32
C LYS A 143 6.81 -8.42 10.27
N ALA A 144 6.61 -9.60 10.85
CA ALA A 144 5.31 -10.27 10.87
C ALA A 144 4.20 -9.42 11.50
N ASP A 145 4.52 -8.63 12.55
CA ASP A 145 3.61 -7.68 13.20
C ASP A 145 3.05 -6.64 12.21
N ARG A 146 3.88 -6.21 11.25
CA ARG A 146 3.47 -5.26 10.20
C ARG A 146 2.63 -5.94 9.14
N ALA A 147 3.01 -7.14 8.73
CA ALA A 147 2.24 -7.92 7.77
C ALA A 147 0.81 -8.19 8.28
N GLU A 148 0.68 -8.68 9.51
CA GLU A 148 -0.61 -8.92 10.16
C GLU A 148 -1.47 -7.65 10.21
N LYS A 149 -0.88 -6.52 10.61
CA LYS A 149 -1.58 -5.24 10.61
C LYS A 149 -2.09 -4.82 9.24
N TYR A 150 -1.33 -5.07 8.16
CA TYR A 150 -1.76 -4.71 6.80
C TYR A 150 -2.87 -5.62 6.31
N LEU A 151 -2.78 -6.93 6.56
CA LEU A 151 -3.84 -7.88 6.20
C LEU A 151 -5.13 -7.58 6.99
N GLY A 152 -5.05 -7.31 8.29
CA GLY A 152 -6.22 -6.89 9.08
C GLY A 152 -6.86 -5.59 8.58
N ARG A 153 -6.07 -4.68 7.98
CA ARG A 153 -6.60 -3.49 7.32
C ARG A 153 -7.38 -3.84 6.05
N VAL A 154 -6.89 -4.80 5.26
CA VAL A 154 -7.62 -5.31 4.08
C VAL A 154 -8.95 -5.92 4.48
N GLU A 155 -8.97 -6.79 5.50
CA GLU A 155 -10.21 -7.39 5.99
C GLU A 155 -11.23 -6.32 6.42
N ASN A 156 -10.76 -5.28 7.13
CA ASN A 156 -11.59 -4.16 7.51
C ASN A 156 -12.12 -3.36 6.31
N MET A 157 -11.29 -3.10 5.30
CA MET A 157 -11.72 -2.38 4.08
C MET A 157 -12.83 -3.14 3.33
N ILE A 158 -12.72 -4.46 3.23
CA ILE A 158 -13.74 -5.31 2.59
C ILE A 158 -15.04 -5.28 3.41
N ALA A 159 -14.94 -5.41 4.73
CA ALA A 159 -16.09 -5.32 5.64
C ALA A 159 -16.79 -3.95 5.56
N VAL A 160 -16.03 -2.86 5.52
CA VAL A 160 -16.55 -1.49 5.38
C VAL A 160 -17.21 -1.31 4.02
N SER A 161 -16.60 -1.77 2.93
CA SER A 161 -17.18 -1.68 1.59
C SER A 161 -18.55 -2.38 1.52
N TYR A 162 -18.66 -3.56 2.12
CA TYR A 162 -19.95 -4.24 2.28
C TYR A 162 -20.94 -3.41 3.12
N GLY A 163 -20.51 -2.89 4.27
CA GLY A 163 -21.36 -2.10 5.17
C GLY A 163 -21.86 -0.79 4.56
N GLU A 164 -21.11 -0.21 3.61
CA GLU A 164 -21.48 0.98 2.84
C GLU A 164 -22.36 0.66 1.62
N GLY A 165 -22.67 -0.62 1.37
CA GLY A 165 -23.42 -1.05 0.20
C GLY A 165 -22.62 -1.05 -1.11
N LYS A 166 -21.29 -0.87 -1.05
CA LYS A 166 -20.37 -0.91 -2.19
C LYS A 166 -20.03 -2.37 -2.51
N TYR A 167 -21.04 -3.14 -2.91
CA TYR A 167 -20.90 -4.59 -3.08
C TYR A 167 -19.96 -4.96 -4.22
N ASP A 168 -19.89 -4.17 -5.29
CA ASP A 168 -18.92 -4.39 -6.37
C ASP A 168 -17.47 -4.25 -5.86
N ASP A 169 -17.18 -3.22 -5.08
CA ASP A 169 -15.86 -3.01 -4.48
C ASP A 169 -15.52 -4.11 -3.47
N ALA A 170 -16.49 -4.51 -2.64
CA ALA A 170 -16.31 -5.58 -1.66
C ALA A 170 -16.00 -6.91 -2.34
N VAL A 171 -16.71 -7.26 -3.42
CA VAL A 171 -16.45 -8.48 -4.21
C VAL A 171 -15.06 -8.42 -4.83
N ALA A 172 -14.74 -7.37 -5.58
CA ALA A 172 -13.46 -7.25 -6.27
C ALA A 172 -12.27 -7.29 -5.29
N ALA A 173 -12.37 -6.58 -4.16
CA ALA A 173 -11.34 -6.57 -3.14
C ALA A 173 -11.20 -7.93 -2.43
N ALA A 174 -12.31 -8.61 -2.14
CA ALA A 174 -12.29 -9.94 -1.53
C ALA A 174 -11.68 -10.98 -2.46
N GLU A 175 -11.99 -10.97 -3.76
CA GLU A 175 -11.38 -11.87 -4.74
C GLU A 175 -9.87 -11.68 -4.83
N VAL A 176 -9.37 -10.43 -4.86
CA VAL A 176 -7.93 -10.15 -4.84
C VAL A 176 -7.27 -10.71 -3.58
N PHE A 177 -7.90 -10.56 -2.42
CA PHE A 177 -7.35 -11.07 -1.16
C PHE A 177 -7.35 -12.60 -1.11
N LEU A 178 -8.49 -13.21 -1.42
CA LEU A 178 -8.69 -14.66 -1.33
C LEU A 178 -7.89 -15.46 -2.38
N ALA A 179 -7.37 -14.79 -3.41
CA ALA A 179 -6.45 -15.41 -4.37
C ALA A 179 -5.13 -15.89 -3.72
N SER A 180 -4.75 -15.37 -2.55
CA SER A 180 -3.49 -15.75 -1.87
C SER A 180 -3.61 -15.93 -0.35
N HIS A 181 -4.74 -15.55 0.25
CA HIS A 181 -4.95 -15.62 1.70
C HIS A 181 -6.29 -16.28 2.01
N GLU A 182 -6.36 -17.05 3.09
CA GLU A 182 -7.65 -17.51 3.61
C GLU A 182 -8.10 -16.60 4.75
N SER A 183 -9.38 -16.22 4.75
CA SER A 183 -9.99 -15.47 5.85
C SER A 183 -11.48 -15.78 5.94
N LYS A 184 -11.95 -16.08 7.16
CA LYS A 184 -13.37 -16.33 7.45
C LYS A 184 -14.17 -15.04 7.29
N GLU A 185 -13.63 -13.91 7.74
CA GLU A 185 -14.26 -12.59 7.61
C GLU A 185 -14.42 -12.21 6.14
N VAL A 186 -13.36 -12.34 5.34
CA VAL A 186 -13.41 -11.95 3.92
C VAL A 186 -14.35 -12.87 3.13
N SER A 187 -14.28 -14.18 3.37
CA SER A 187 -15.18 -15.15 2.72
C SER A 187 -16.65 -14.88 3.07
N TYR A 188 -16.93 -14.50 4.32
CA TYR A 188 -18.27 -14.10 4.77
C TYR A 188 -18.77 -12.85 4.04
N TYR A 189 -17.97 -11.79 3.98
CA TYR A 189 -18.39 -10.54 3.32
C TYR A 189 -18.46 -10.66 1.80
N LEU A 190 -17.65 -11.52 1.17
CA LEU A 190 -17.81 -11.87 -0.24
C LEU A 190 -19.16 -12.54 -0.48
N ALA A 191 -19.49 -13.58 0.29
CA ALA A 191 -20.77 -14.28 0.16
C ALA A 191 -21.96 -13.33 0.35
N LYS A 192 -21.92 -12.50 1.40
CA LYS A 192 -22.98 -11.50 1.66
C LYS A 192 -23.09 -10.49 0.51
N SER A 193 -21.98 -9.98 0.00
CA SER A 193 -21.98 -9.03 -1.12
C SER A 193 -22.56 -9.66 -2.40
N LEU A 194 -22.24 -10.93 -2.68
CA LEU A 194 -22.79 -11.67 -3.81
C LEU A 194 -24.31 -11.86 -3.70
N VAL A 195 -24.83 -12.14 -2.49
CA VAL A 195 -26.28 -12.21 -2.25
C VAL A 195 -26.96 -10.88 -2.55
N GLU A 196 -26.40 -9.75 -2.06
CA GLU A 196 -26.95 -8.41 -2.32
C GLU A 196 -26.93 -8.05 -3.82
N LYS A 197 -26.00 -8.62 -4.58
CA LYS A 197 -25.95 -8.51 -6.05
C LYS A 197 -26.89 -9.48 -6.79
N GLY A 198 -27.68 -10.27 -6.08
CA GLY A 198 -28.56 -11.29 -6.67
C GLY A 198 -27.82 -12.53 -7.20
N MET A 199 -26.55 -12.69 -6.85
CA MET A 199 -25.68 -13.80 -7.26
C MET A 199 -25.58 -14.87 -6.16
N ALA A 200 -26.72 -15.23 -5.56
CA ALA A 200 -26.74 -16.08 -4.38
C ALA A 200 -26.18 -17.50 -4.61
N SER A 201 -26.29 -18.03 -5.83
CA SER A 201 -25.69 -19.33 -6.17
C SER A 201 -24.16 -19.31 -6.09
N ASP A 202 -23.53 -18.21 -6.52
CA ASP A 202 -22.07 -18.04 -6.50
C ASP A 202 -21.57 -17.79 -5.06
N ALA A 203 -22.45 -17.31 -4.16
CA ALA A 203 -22.13 -17.04 -2.77
C ALA A 203 -21.97 -18.30 -1.90
N VAL A 204 -22.54 -19.44 -2.31
CA VAL A 204 -22.64 -20.65 -1.47
C VAL A 204 -21.28 -21.15 -1.02
N SER A 205 -20.34 -21.36 -1.94
CA SER A 205 -19.01 -21.91 -1.61
C SER A 205 -18.22 -20.98 -0.68
N HIS A 206 -18.38 -19.67 -0.84
CA HIS A 206 -17.74 -18.68 0.02
C HIS A 206 -18.35 -18.66 1.44
N ALA A 207 -19.67 -18.82 1.56
CA ALA A 207 -20.33 -18.94 2.86
C ALA A 207 -19.95 -20.23 3.58
N GLU A 208 -19.84 -21.34 2.85
CA GLU A 208 -19.37 -22.63 3.38
C GLU A 208 -17.93 -22.50 3.89
N LYS A 209 -17.04 -21.86 3.12
CA LYS A 209 -15.66 -21.61 3.54
C LYS A 209 -15.58 -20.71 4.78
N ALA A 210 -16.42 -19.67 4.86
CA ALA A 210 -16.49 -18.82 6.04
C ALA A 210 -16.94 -19.61 7.29
N HIS A 211 -17.91 -20.52 7.16
CA HIS A 211 -18.33 -21.40 8.23
C HIS A 211 -17.25 -22.40 8.64
N GLU A 212 -16.60 -23.04 7.67
CA GLU A 212 -15.49 -23.99 7.90
C GLU A 212 -14.37 -23.35 8.73
N LEU A 213 -13.96 -22.13 8.37
CA LEU A 213 -12.89 -21.40 9.05
C LEU A 213 -13.33 -20.76 10.39
N GLY A 214 -14.64 -20.60 10.62
CA GLY A 214 -15.20 -19.90 11.78
C GLY A 214 -14.91 -20.57 13.12
N GLY A 215 -14.85 -21.90 13.15
CA GLY A 215 -14.69 -22.66 14.38
C GLY A 215 -15.83 -22.47 15.40
N ALA A 216 -15.67 -23.05 16.59
CA ALA A 216 -16.74 -23.12 17.59
C ALA A 216 -17.04 -21.79 18.33
N GLU A 217 -16.10 -20.83 18.35
CA GLU A 217 -16.27 -19.58 19.13
C GLU A 217 -17.18 -18.55 18.42
N ASP A 218 -17.16 -18.52 17.08
CA ASP A 218 -17.97 -17.63 16.24
C ASP A 218 -19.11 -18.35 15.49
N GLU A 219 -19.40 -19.59 15.88
CA GLU A 219 -20.16 -20.56 15.10
C GLU A 219 -21.52 -20.02 14.64
N GLY A 220 -22.25 -19.34 15.53
CA GLY A 220 -23.61 -18.86 15.25
C GLY A 220 -23.67 -17.81 14.13
N LYS A 221 -22.70 -16.89 14.03
CA LYS A 221 -22.69 -15.86 12.97
C LYS A 221 -22.53 -16.49 11.59
N TYR A 222 -21.58 -17.40 11.47
CA TYR A 222 -21.23 -18.01 10.19
C TYR A 222 -22.24 -19.09 9.78
N ILE A 223 -22.82 -19.84 10.72
CA ILE A 223 -23.94 -20.76 10.42
C ILE A 223 -25.16 -19.99 9.92
N VAL A 224 -25.55 -18.89 10.59
CA VAL A 224 -26.67 -18.06 10.11
C VAL A 224 -26.37 -17.47 8.74
N GLY A 225 -25.16 -16.95 8.52
CA GLY A 225 -24.76 -16.44 7.21
C GLY A 225 -24.87 -17.49 6.10
N LEU A 226 -24.41 -18.71 6.36
CA LEU A 226 -24.54 -19.83 5.42
C LEU A 226 -26.02 -20.18 5.15
N ALA A 227 -26.85 -20.24 6.19
CA ALA A 227 -28.27 -20.53 6.05
C ALA A 227 -29.02 -19.45 5.24
N GLU A 228 -28.72 -18.17 5.47
CA GLU A 228 -29.24 -17.04 4.69
C GLU A 228 -28.85 -17.16 3.21
N VAL A 229 -27.61 -17.54 2.92
CA VAL A 229 -27.12 -17.74 1.55
C VAL A 229 -27.83 -18.91 0.87
N TYR A 230 -27.99 -20.06 1.55
CA TYR A 230 -28.78 -21.18 1.01
C TYR A 230 -30.22 -20.76 0.72
N GLU A 231 -30.84 -19.99 1.61
CA GLU A 231 -32.20 -19.50 1.43
C GLU A 231 -32.30 -18.57 0.21
N ALA A 232 -31.38 -17.61 0.08
CA ALA A 232 -31.30 -16.71 -1.06
C ALA A 232 -31.03 -17.44 -2.39
N ALA A 233 -30.27 -18.54 -2.35
CA ALA A 233 -30.04 -19.43 -3.48
C ALA A 233 -31.24 -20.36 -3.79
N GLY A 234 -32.33 -20.28 -3.02
CA GLY A 234 -33.54 -21.09 -3.20
C GLY A 234 -33.44 -22.50 -2.61
N ASN A 235 -32.34 -22.85 -1.95
CA ASN A 235 -32.14 -24.15 -1.31
C ASN A 235 -32.75 -24.17 0.10
N LYS A 236 -34.09 -24.17 0.17
CA LYS A 236 -34.85 -24.10 1.43
C LYS A 236 -34.53 -25.23 2.41
N VAL A 237 -34.28 -26.44 1.90
CA VAL A 237 -33.96 -27.61 2.72
C VAL A 237 -32.61 -27.41 3.42
N ALA A 238 -31.56 -27.09 2.66
CA ALA A 238 -30.25 -26.82 3.24
C ALA A 238 -30.28 -25.61 4.19
N ALA A 239 -31.06 -24.57 3.86
CA ALA A 239 -31.25 -23.43 4.74
C ALA A 239 -31.90 -23.84 6.07
N ALA A 240 -33.02 -24.57 6.05
CA ALA A 240 -33.71 -25.03 7.26
C ALA A 240 -32.83 -25.94 8.14
N ASP A 241 -32.10 -26.86 7.51
CA ASP A 241 -31.16 -27.75 8.20
C ASP A 241 -30.00 -26.99 8.83
N THR A 242 -29.48 -25.98 8.13
CA THR A 242 -28.36 -25.16 8.61
C THR A 242 -28.81 -24.23 9.75
N TYR A 243 -29.95 -23.54 9.62
CA TYR A 243 -30.50 -22.74 10.72
C TYR A 243 -30.75 -23.57 11.98
N SER A 244 -31.21 -24.83 11.84
CA SER A 244 -31.46 -25.72 12.98
C SER A 244 -30.20 -26.05 13.78
N LYS A 245 -29.00 -25.90 13.19
CA LYS A 245 -27.70 -26.18 13.82
C LYS A 245 -27.12 -24.99 14.60
N VAL A 246 -27.72 -23.81 14.51
CA VAL A 246 -27.22 -22.62 15.22
C VAL A 246 -27.24 -22.88 16.73
N PRO A 247 -26.11 -22.72 17.45
CA PRO A 247 -26.06 -22.97 18.89
C PRO A 247 -26.81 -21.88 19.67
N GLN A 248 -27.18 -22.21 20.92
CA GLN A 248 -27.76 -21.25 21.86
C GLN A 248 -26.87 -20.01 21.99
N GLY A 249 -27.46 -18.82 21.87
CA GLY A 249 -26.73 -17.57 21.87
C GLY A 249 -27.43 -16.48 21.08
N LYS A 250 -26.67 -15.45 20.69
CA LYS A 250 -27.18 -14.22 20.04
C LYS A 250 -28.10 -14.47 18.83
N TYR A 251 -27.82 -15.52 18.06
CA TYR A 251 -28.51 -15.79 16.80
C TYR A 251 -29.55 -16.91 16.88
N TYR A 252 -29.68 -17.57 18.04
CA TYR A 252 -30.45 -18.81 18.17
C TYR A 252 -31.93 -18.65 17.86
N ASP A 253 -32.63 -17.74 18.55
CA ASP A 253 -34.09 -17.60 18.41
C ASP A 253 -34.49 -17.23 16.98
N HIS A 254 -33.73 -16.34 16.34
CA HIS A 254 -33.94 -15.97 14.95
C HIS A 254 -33.76 -17.18 14.02
N ALA A 255 -32.69 -17.95 14.20
CA ALA A 255 -32.41 -19.11 13.39
C ALA A 255 -33.49 -20.19 13.55
N GLN A 256 -33.92 -20.51 14.77
CA GLN A 256 -34.98 -21.51 14.99
C GLN A 256 -36.31 -21.08 14.40
N TYR A 257 -36.65 -19.79 14.49
CA TYR A 257 -37.82 -19.24 13.80
C TYR A 257 -37.73 -19.46 12.28
N LYS A 258 -36.60 -19.08 11.66
CA LYS A 258 -36.36 -19.25 10.21
C LYS A 258 -36.41 -20.73 9.79
N ALA A 259 -35.79 -21.62 10.57
CA ALA A 259 -35.84 -23.06 10.34
C ALA A 259 -37.28 -23.59 10.32
N GLY A 260 -38.16 -23.09 11.18
CA GLY A 260 -39.57 -23.47 11.21
C GLY A 260 -40.39 -22.97 10.02
N GLN A 261 -40.04 -21.81 9.45
CA GLN A 261 -40.74 -21.24 8.29
C GLN A 261 -40.38 -21.91 6.95
N LEU A 262 -39.23 -22.58 6.89
CA LEU A 262 -38.69 -23.18 5.67
C LEU A 262 -39.00 -24.69 5.53
N LYS A 263 -39.58 -25.30 6.57
CA LYS A 263 -40.08 -26.69 6.60
C LYS A 263 -41.50 -26.75 6.04
#